data_AF-A0A2M9AQW8-F1
#
_entry.id   AF-A0A2M9AQW8-F1
#
_cell.length_a   1.000
_cell.length_b   1.000
_cell.length_c   1.000
_cell.angle_alpha   90.00
_cell.angle_beta   90.00
_cell.angle_gamma   90.00
#
_symmetry.space_group_name_H-M   'P 1'
#
loop_
_entity.id
_entity.type
_entity.pdbx_description
1 polymer ?
#
loop_
_entity_poly.entity_id
_entity_poly.type
_entity_poly.pdbx_seq_one_letter_code
_entity_poly.pdbx_strand_id
1 'polypeptide(L)'
;MNPFDYVFYRFARHYYKKDGRDAFTAQIVVSLLQSLWAIAIIYMILSATLPFVDRVQFLKASSKYFILISGPILYLNYRRYRNTYWELAGRWREKETEAQLLVRSLGLILFVLLPGIVLILVLQFFGNK
;
A
#
# COMPACT_ATOMS: atom_id res chain seq x y z
N MET A 1 -0.13 16.26 -0.22
CA MET A 1 0.98 15.36 -0.61
C MET A 1 0.51 13.93 -0.40
N ASN A 2 0.59 13.06 -1.41
CA ASN A 2 0.06 11.70 -1.32
C ASN A 2 1.05 10.80 -0.53
N PRO A 3 0.63 10.09 0.54
CA PRO A 3 1.52 9.21 1.31
C PRO A 3 2.18 8.13 0.46
N PHE A 4 1.52 7.66 -0.61
CA PHE A 4 2.08 6.68 -1.53
C PHE A 4 3.25 7.24 -2.35
N ASP A 5 3.27 8.55 -2.67
CA ASP A 5 4.43 9.17 -3.35
C ASP A 5 5.65 9.18 -2.43
N TYR A 6 5.43 9.36 -1.12
CA TYR A 6 6.50 9.32 -0.14
C TYR A 6 7.03 7.89 0.02
N VAL A 7 6.14 6.89 0.11
CA VAL A 7 6.52 5.47 0.11
C VAL A 7 7.33 5.16 -1.15
N PHE A 8 6.84 5.53 -2.33
CA PHE A 8 7.56 5.34 -3.58
C PHE A 8 8.97 5.92 -3.51
N TYR A 9 9.11 7.19 -3.14
CA TYR A 9 10.42 7.86 -3.07
C TYR A 9 11.39 7.14 -2.13
N ARG A 10 10.94 6.74 -0.92
CA ARG A 10 11.82 6.09 0.06
C ARG A 10 12.32 4.74 -0.44
N PHE A 11 11.44 3.93 -1.02
CA PHE A 11 11.82 2.65 -1.61
C PHE A 11 12.68 2.83 -2.86
N ALA A 12 12.32 3.77 -3.75
CA ALA A 12 13.08 4.07 -4.95
C ALA A 12 14.50 4.53 -4.63
N ARG A 13 14.66 5.39 -3.61
CA ARG A 13 15.98 5.83 -3.13
C ARG A 13 16.80 4.68 -2.57
N HIS A 14 16.19 3.77 -1.81
CA HIS A 14 16.87 2.61 -1.24
C HIS A 14 17.35 1.62 -2.32
N TYR A 15 16.50 1.32 -3.29
CA TYR A 15 16.78 0.38 -4.38
C TYR A 15 17.35 1.03 -5.65
N TYR A 16 17.71 2.33 -5.59
CA TYR A 16 18.13 3.10 -6.76
C TYR A 16 19.32 2.47 -7.50
N LYS A 17 20.27 1.87 -6.76
CA LYS A 17 21.44 1.19 -7.36
C LYS A 17 21.05 0.01 -8.27
N LYS A 18 19.91 -0.63 -8.00
CA LYS A 18 19.42 -1.80 -8.75
C LYS A 18 18.48 -1.39 -9.87
N ASP A 19 17.54 -0.50 -9.58
CA ASP A 19 16.42 -0.21 -10.49
C ASP A 19 16.61 1.09 -11.30
N GLY A 20 17.60 1.90 -10.94
CA GLY A 20 17.85 3.20 -11.55
C GLY A 20 16.62 4.11 -11.53
N ARG A 21 16.43 4.84 -12.63
CA ARG A 21 15.33 5.82 -12.78
C ARG A 21 13.94 5.18 -12.88
N ASP A 22 13.87 3.92 -13.33
CA ASP A 22 12.60 3.22 -13.48
C ASP A 22 12.00 2.87 -12.10
N ALA A 23 12.86 2.59 -11.11
CA ALA A 23 12.45 2.32 -9.72
C ALA A 23 11.38 1.23 -9.59
N PHE A 24 11.48 0.19 -10.42
CA PHE A 24 10.47 -0.87 -10.56
C PHE A 24 10.08 -1.53 -9.23
N THR A 25 11.04 -1.82 -8.34
CA THR A 25 10.76 -2.40 -7.01
C THR A 25 9.87 -1.47 -6.19
N ALA A 26 10.10 -0.16 -6.24
CA ALA A 26 9.28 0.81 -5.52
C ALA A 26 7.85 0.87 -6.08
N GLN A 27 7.67 0.71 -7.39
CA GLN A 27 6.36 0.63 -8.02
C GLN A 27 5.60 -0.61 -7.52
N ILE A 28 6.25 -1.77 -7.44
CA ILE A 28 5.66 -3.00 -6.90
C ILE A 28 5.25 -2.79 -5.44
N VAL A 29 6.14 -2.26 -4.59
CA VAL A 29 5.87 -2.06 -3.17
C VAL A 29 4.65 -1.15 -2.95
N VAL A 30 4.58 -0.03 -3.67
CA VAL A 30 3.42 0.87 -3.57
C VAL A 30 2.14 0.21 -4.06
N SER A 31 2.23 -0.58 -5.13
CA SER A 31 1.07 -1.32 -5.67
C SER A 31 0.56 -2.37 -4.70
N LEU A 32 1.45 -3.14 -4.07
CA LEU A 32 1.10 -4.10 -3.03
C LEU A 32 0.45 -3.39 -1.84
N LEU A 33 1.02 -2.27 -1.38
CA LEU A 33 0.48 -1.52 -0.26
C LEU A 33 -0.91 -0.96 -0.56
N GLN A 34 -1.12 -0.38 -1.74
CA GLN A 34 -2.45 0.08 -2.18
C GLN A 34 -3.44 -1.08 -2.28
N SER A 35 -3.00 -2.24 -2.76
CA SER A 35 -3.84 -3.44 -2.85
C SER A 35 -4.25 -3.96 -1.47
N LEU A 36 -3.33 -3.97 -0.50
CA LEU A 36 -3.63 -4.32 0.89
C LEU A 36 -4.65 -3.37 1.52
N TRP A 37 -4.49 -2.06 1.30
CA TRP A 37 -5.48 -1.06 1.74
C TRP A 37 -6.85 -1.28 1.10
N ALA A 38 -6.89 -1.50 -0.21
CA ALA A 38 -8.14 -1.76 -0.92
C ALA A 38 -8.86 -2.99 -0.38
N ILE A 39 -8.12 -4.08 -0.15
CA ILE A 39 -8.66 -5.33 0.41
C ILE A 39 -9.13 -5.13 1.84
N ALA A 40 -8.37 -4.43 2.68
CA ALA A 40 -8.77 -4.14 4.06
C ALA A 40 -10.09 -3.37 4.12
N ILE A 41 -10.24 -2.35 3.26
CA ILE A 41 -11.45 -1.54 3.17
C ILE A 41 -12.62 -2.38 2.64
N ILE A 42 -12.43 -3.15 1.57
CA ILE A 42 -13.47 -4.03 1.01
C ILE A 42 -13.92 -5.04 2.07
N TYR A 43 -12.99 -5.70 2.76
CA TYR A 43 -13.31 -6.69 3.77
C TYR A 43 -14.06 -6.08 4.96
N MET A 44 -13.67 -4.88 5.39
CA MET A 44 -14.39 -4.12 6.42
C MET A 44 -15.85 -3.83 6.00
N ILE A 45 -16.06 -3.37 4.77
CA ILE A 45 -17.41 -3.09 4.24
C ILE A 45 -18.25 -4.38 4.18
N LEU A 46 -17.70 -5.45 3.62
CA LEU A 46 -18.39 -6.74 3.51
C LEU A 46 -18.71 -7.33 4.89
N SER A 47 -17.82 -7.14 5.87
CA SER A 47 -18.04 -7.64 7.24
C SER A 47 -19.15 -6.89 7.96
N ALA A 48 -19.38 -5.62 7.62
CA ALA A 48 -20.47 -4.81 8.16
C ALA A 48 -21.83 -5.09 7.49
N THR A 49 -21.85 -5.57 6.23
CA THR A 49 -23.08 -5.69 5.43
C THR A 49 -23.56 -7.12 5.17
N LEU A 50 -22.65 -8.11 5.16
CA LEU A 50 -22.99 -9.49 4.79
C LEU A 50 -23.08 -10.45 5.97
N PRO A 51 -23.98 -11.44 5.92
CA PRO A 51 -24.04 -12.53 6.89
C PRO A 51 -22.81 -13.45 6.81
N PHE A 52 -22.53 -14.19 7.88
CA PHE A 52 -21.31 -15.02 8.03
C PHE A 52 -21.06 -16.01 6.88
N VAL A 53 -22.11 -16.66 6.38
CA VAL A 53 -21.98 -17.69 5.33
C VAL A 53 -21.40 -17.11 4.04
N ASP A 54 -21.83 -15.91 3.64
CA ASP A 54 -21.36 -15.23 2.44
C ASP A 54 -19.92 -14.72 2.61
N ARG A 55 -19.54 -14.35 3.85
CA ARG A 55 -18.16 -13.96 4.20
C ARG A 55 -17.18 -15.12 4.02
N VAL A 56 -17.57 -16.34 4.37
CA VAL A 56 -16.74 -17.55 4.18
C VAL A 56 -16.53 -17.87 2.70
N GLN A 57 -17.57 -17.71 1.86
CA GLN A 57 -17.44 -17.90 0.42
C GLN A 57 -16.50 -16.85 -0.19
N PHE A 58 -16.60 -15.59 0.24
CA PHE A 58 -15.68 -14.53 -0.20
C PHE A 58 -14.23 -14.85 0.16
N LEU A 59 -13.96 -15.34 1.38
CA LEU A 59 -12.62 -15.76 1.79
C LEU A 59 -12.05 -16.89 0.92
N LYS A 60 -12.87 -17.86 0.50
CA LYS A 60 -12.44 -18.93 -0.42
C LYS A 60 -12.04 -18.39 -1.80
N ALA A 61 -12.64 -17.30 -2.24
CA ALA A 61 -12.33 -16.63 -3.51
C ALA A 61 -11.31 -15.48 -3.36
N SER A 62 -10.76 -15.25 -2.16
CA SER A 62 -9.90 -14.11 -1.85
C SER A 62 -8.67 -13.99 -2.74
N SER A 63 -8.05 -15.11 -3.13
CA SER A 63 -6.90 -15.12 -4.04
C SER A 63 -7.23 -14.58 -5.44
N LYS A 64 -8.42 -14.91 -5.96
CA LYS A 64 -8.90 -14.39 -7.25
C LYS A 64 -9.16 -12.89 -7.17
N TYR A 65 -9.81 -12.44 -6.10
CA TYR A 65 -10.06 -11.01 -5.87
C TYR A 65 -8.76 -10.22 -5.66
N PHE A 66 -7.77 -10.80 -4.97
CA PHE A 66 -6.46 -10.20 -4.80
C PHE A 66 -5.81 -9.87 -6.16
N ILE A 67 -5.79 -10.84 -7.08
CA ILE A 67 -5.22 -10.63 -8.42
C ILE A 67 -6.04 -9.58 -9.20
N LEU A 68 -7.37 -9.68 -9.14
CA LEU A 68 -8.28 -8.77 -9.84
C LEU A 68 -8.13 -7.31 -9.38
N ILE A 69 -7.83 -7.08 -8.10
CA ILE A 69 -7.60 -5.74 -7.53
C ILE A 69 -6.16 -5.28 -7.79
N SER A 70 -5.18 -6.16 -7.55
CA SER A 70 -3.76 -5.79 -7.60
C SER A 70 -3.27 -5.53 -9.03
N GLY A 71 -3.79 -6.24 -10.03
CA GLY A 71 -3.40 -6.07 -11.44
C GLY A 71 -3.64 -4.65 -11.97
N PRO A 72 -4.88 -4.12 -11.90
CA PRO A 72 -5.18 -2.75 -12.28
C PRO A 72 -4.38 -1.72 -11.49
N ILE A 73 -4.22 -1.91 -10.17
CA ILE A 73 -3.42 -1.01 -9.33
C ILE A 73 -1.96 -0.97 -9.80
N LEU A 74 -1.37 -2.14 -10.07
CA LEU A 74 0.00 -2.24 -10.57
C LEU A 74 0.15 -1.53 -11.92
N TYR A 75 -0.80 -1.74 -12.85
CA TYR A 75 -0.78 -1.07 -14.15
C TYR A 75 -0.88 0.46 -14.02
N LEU A 76 -1.78 0.96 -13.17
CA LEU A 76 -1.92 2.39 -12.92
C LEU A 76 -0.66 2.99 -12.29
N ASN A 77 -0.06 2.31 -11.32
CA ASN A 77 1.18 2.75 -10.69
C ASN A 77 2.37 2.68 -11.63
N TYR A 78 2.44 1.67 -12.49
CA TYR A 78 3.47 1.60 -13.54
C TYR A 78 3.40 2.85 -14.42
N ARG A 79 2.22 3.25 -14.88
CA ARG A 79 2.07 4.48 -15.67
C ARG A 79 2.39 5.75 -14.89
N ARG A 80 2.04 5.80 -13.60
CA ARG A 80 2.22 6.99 -12.75
C ARG A 80 3.66 7.21 -12.30
N TYR A 81 4.35 6.15 -11.89
CA TYR A 81 5.63 6.23 -11.18
C TYR A 81 6.85 5.94 -12.04
N ARG A 82 6.64 5.43 -13.26
CA ARG A 82 7.73 5.22 -14.21
C ARG A 82 8.47 6.51 -14.49
N ASN A 83 9.78 6.49 -14.29
CA ASN A 83 10.70 7.59 -14.54
C ASN A 83 10.51 8.87 -13.69
N THR A 84 9.67 8.85 -12.65
CA THR A 84 9.37 10.02 -11.80
C THR A 84 10.24 10.14 -10.55
N TYR A 85 11.20 9.21 -10.34
CA TYR A 85 12.09 9.23 -9.18
C TYR A 85 12.77 10.60 -8.97
N TRP A 86 13.34 11.20 -10.01
CA TRP A 86 14.07 12.47 -9.88
C TRP A 86 13.16 13.64 -9.52
N GLU A 87 11.94 13.66 -10.06
CA GLU A 87 10.94 14.67 -9.73
C GLU A 87 10.59 14.61 -8.24
N LEU A 88 10.40 13.39 -7.72
CA LEU A 88 10.10 13.14 -6.33
C LEU A 88 11.31 13.38 -5.42
N ALA A 89 12.52 13.02 -5.86
CA ALA A 89 13.75 13.29 -5.13
C ALA A 89 13.97 14.79 -4.92
N GLY A 90 13.70 15.63 -5.93
CA GLY A 90 13.78 17.09 -5.80
C GLY A 90 12.85 17.68 -4.73
N ARG A 91 11.79 16.96 -4.33
CA ARG A 91 10.86 17.41 -3.28
C ARG A 91 11.39 17.14 -1.88
N TRP A 92 12.18 16.09 -1.67
CA TRP A 92 12.54 15.60 -0.32
C TRP A 92 14.03 15.48 -0.05
N ARG A 93 14.90 15.35 -1.06
CA ARG A 93 16.32 15.07 -0.86
C ARG A 93 17.06 16.17 -0.08
N GLU A 94 16.68 17.42 -0.30
CA GLU A 94 17.39 18.59 0.24
C GLU A 94 16.57 19.35 1.29
N LYS A 95 15.32 18.95 1.53
CA LYS A 95 14.36 19.70 2.37
C LYS A 95 14.03 19.03 3.70
N GLU A 96 14.42 17.78 3.92
CA GLU A 96 14.11 17.05 5.16
C GLU A 96 15.19 17.28 6.22
N THR A 97 14.80 17.84 7.37
CA THR A 97 15.63 17.82 8.58
C THR A 97 15.67 16.40 9.16
N GLU A 98 16.67 16.09 10.01
CA GLU A 98 16.79 14.76 10.65
C GLU A 98 15.52 14.38 11.43
N ALA A 99 14.95 15.32 12.17
CA ALA A 99 13.69 15.12 12.90
C ALA A 99 12.51 14.82 11.95
N GLN A 100 12.38 15.54 10.84
CA GLN A 100 11.32 15.30 9.85
C GLN A 100 11.48 13.92 9.19
N LEU A 101 12.72 13.53 8.89
CA LEU A 101 13.03 12.23 8.32
C LEU A 101 12.63 11.09 9.27
N LEU A 102 12.89 11.25 10.57
CA LEU A 102 12.53 10.26 11.59
C LEU A 102 11.00 10.14 11.72
N VAL A 103 10.29 11.27 11.90
CA VAL A 103 8.83 11.29 12.03
C VAL A 103 8.14 10.70 10.80
N ARG A 104 8.57 11.07 9.58
CA ARG A 104 7.98 10.54 8.35
C ARG A 104 8.32 9.08 8.11
N SER A 105 9.49 8.61 8.54
CA SER A 105 9.84 7.19 8.47
C SER A 105 9.01 6.36 9.43
N LEU A 106 8.79 6.83 10.66
CA LEU A 106 7.86 6.21 11.60
C LEU A 106 6.43 6.20 11.05
N GLY A 107 5.97 7.33 10.50
CA GLY A 107 4.67 7.43 9.85
C GLY A 107 4.51 6.44 8.69
N LEU A 108 5.57 6.22 7.91
CA LEU A 108 5.59 5.22 6.85
C LEU A 108 5.45 3.80 7.40
N ILE A 109 6.19 3.46 8.46
CA ILE A 109 6.09 2.14 9.11
C ILE A 109 4.66 1.92 9.60
N LEU A 110 4.09 2.89 10.32
CA LEU A 110 2.70 2.83 10.78
C LEU A 110 1.73 2.68 9.59
N PHE A 111 1.94 3.43 8.51
CA PHE A 111 1.09 3.37 7.32
C PHE A 111 1.12 2.01 6.61
N VAL A 112 2.27 1.32 6.63
CA VAL A 112 2.41 -0.04 6.09
C VAL A 112 1.73 -1.07 6.97
N LEU A 113 1.78 -0.90 8.30
CA LEU A 113 1.18 -1.83 9.26
C LEU A 113 -0.34 -1.65 9.40
N LEU A 114 -0.84 -0.42 9.21
CA LEU A 114 -2.25 -0.06 9.36
C LEU A 114 -3.26 -0.99 8.64
N PRO A 115 -3.11 -1.35 7.35
CA PRO A 115 -4.09 -2.23 6.70
C PRO A 115 -4.16 -3.61 7.37
N GLY A 116 -3.05 -4.12 7.90
CA GLY A 116 -3.03 -5.37 8.68
C GLY A 116 -3.74 -5.22 10.02
N ILE A 117 -3.53 -4.11 10.72
CA ILE A 117 -4.23 -3.79 11.97
C ILE A 117 -5.75 -3.70 11.73
N VAL A 118 -6.18 -3.02 10.67
CA VAL A 118 -7.60 -2.92 10.30
C VAL A 118 -8.19 -4.31 10.08
N LEU A 119 -7.52 -5.19 9.34
CA LEU A 119 -7.98 -6.56 9.12
C LEU A 119 -8.14 -7.36 10.41
N ILE A 120 -7.15 -7.28 11.32
CA ILE A 120 -7.21 -7.96 12.62
C ILE A 120 -8.41 -7.45 13.44
N LEU A 121 -8.61 -6.14 13.51
CA LEU A 121 -9.74 -5.55 14.22
C LEU A 121 -11.07 -6.00 13.63
N VAL A 122 -11.20 -5.99 12.30
CA VAL A 122 -12.42 -6.46 11.63
C VAL A 122 -12.70 -7.93 11.98
N LEU A 123 -11.69 -8.79 11.96
CA LEU A 123 -11.85 -10.19 12.35
C LEU A 123 -12.27 -10.36 13.82
N GLN A 124 -11.76 -9.55 14.73
CA GLN A 124 -12.15 -9.61 16.15
C GLN A 124 -13.59 -9.14 16.38
N PHE A 125 -14.01 -8.04 15.75
CA PHE A 125 -15.35 -7.47 15.95
C PHE A 125 -16.45 -8.23 15.20
N PHE A 126 -16.14 -8.75 14.02
CA PHE A 126 -17.12 -9.37 13.13
C PHE A 126 -16.96 -10.89 13.00
N GLY A 127 -15.84 -11.48 13.38
CA GLY A 127 -15.59 -12.93 13.28
C GLY A 127 -16.20 -13.76 14.40
N ASN A 128 -16.54 -13.14 15.54
CA ASN A 128 -17.19 -13.79 16.69
C ASN A 128 -18.74 -13.75 16.63
N LYS A 129 -19.32 -13.33 15.50
CA LYS A 129 -20.78 -13.32 15.23
C LYS A 129 -21.08 -14.08 13.94
#